data_AF-A0A956ECA5-F1
#
_entry.id   AF-A0A956ECA5-F1
#
_cell.length_a   1.000
_cell.length_b   1.000
_cell.length_c   1.000
_cell.angle_alpha   90.00
_cell.angle_beta   90.00
_cell.angle_gamma   90.00
#
_symmetry.space_group_name_H-M   'P 1'
#
loop_
_entity.id
_entity.type
_entity.pdbx_description
1 polymer ?
#
loop_
_entity_poly.entity_id
_entity_poly.type
_entity_poly.pdbx_seq_one_letter_code
_entity_poly.pdbx_strand_id
1 'polypeptide(L)'
;MSEPRLDSGSELGRLVGSARADAPSAEALSRMAARLPAGPPPAGPGSGTGGAGLSGLAKLALAVGISVGVGAGGYGLFGGESAPSAASGGQEAPVTVAPPPVEEPKPVAPSAPAPEAVEAEKPAQPEAPPHKANKPAAPSEAAILERARRSLGKNPAGALAATQEHKRLYPNGVLAQEREVIAIEALKQLKREGEAKSRAESFETEHPESAHQRKVESILEE
;
A
#
# COMPACT_ATOMS: atom_id res chain seq x y z
N MET A 1 -9.59 -27.68 44.25
CA MET A 1 -9.09 -27.43 42.89
C MET A 1 -7.63 -27.01 43.00
N SER A 2 -6.73 -27.58 42.21
CA SER A 2 -5.34 -27.15 42.11
C SER A 2 -5.04 -26.82 40.65
N GLU A 3 -4.56 -25.61 40.38
CA GLU A 3 -4.36 -25.14 39.01
C GLU A 3 -3.05 -25.67 38.40
N PRO A 4 -3.01 -25.91 37.07
CA PRO A 4 -1.81 -26.32 36.39
C PRO A 4 -0.84 -25.13 36.26
N ARG A 5 0.28 -25.17 36.98
CA ARG A 5 1.41 -24.27 36.72
C ARG A 5 2.03 -24.63 35.37
N LEU A 6 1.95 -23.71 34.42
CA LEU A 6 2.59 -23.83 33.12
C LEU A 6 4.11 -23.65 33.27
N ASP A 7 4.87 -24.67 32.83
CA ASP A 7 6.33 -24.65 32.79
C ASP A 7 6.82 -23.85 31.57
N SER A 8 6.80 -22.52 31.65
CA SER A 8 7.18 -21.63 30.54
C SER A 8 8.67 -21.68 30.16
N GLY A 9 9.50 -22.47 30.85
CA GLY A 9 10.93 -22.63 30.54
C GLY A 9 11.21 -23.61 29.39
N SER A 10 10.35 -24.62 29.17
CA SER A 10 10.66 -25.73 28.27
C SER A 10 10.30 -25.48 26.80
N GLU A 11 9.19 -24.79 26.48
CA GLU A 11 8.80 -24.55 25.07
C GLU A 11 9.78 -23.63 24.34
N LEU A 12 10.16 -22.51 24.95
CA LEU A 12 11.17 -21.60 24.39
C LEU A 12 12.54 -22.30 24.23
N GLY A 13 12.94 -23.11 25.21
CA GLY A 13 14.17 -23.91 25.12
C GLY A 13 14.14 -24.91 23.96
N ARG A 14 12.99 -25.55 23.71
CA ARG A 14 12.81 -26.47 22.57
C ARG A 14 12.82 -25.75 21.23
N LEU A 15 12.16 -24.58 21.12
CA LEU A 15 12.13 -23.78 19.90
C LEU A 15 13.52 -23.23 19.52
N VAL A 16 14.29 -22.74 20.50
CA VAL A 16 15.68 -22.31 20.29
C VAL A 16 16.58 -23.50 19.98
N GLY A 17 16.33 -24.66 20.59
CA GLY A 17 17.02 -25.91 20.29
C GLY A 17 16.81 -26.38 18.84
N SER A 18 15.57 -26.40 18.34
CA SER A 18 15.27 -26.75 16.95
C SER A 18 15.86 -25.75 15.96
N ALA A 19 15.71 -24.44 16.23
CA ALA A 19 16.28 -23.39 15.37
C ALA A 19 17.81 -23.47 15.27
N ARG A 20 18.50 -24.00 16.29
CA ARG A 20 19.95 -24.24 16.24
C ARG A 20 20.33 -25.54 15.52
N ALA A 21 19.44 -26.53 15.49
CA ALA A 21 19.63 -27.77 14.74
C ALA A 21 19.48 -27.56 13.22
N ASP A 22 18.60 -26.66 12.79
CA ASP A 22 18.40 -26.26 11.38
C ASP A 22 19.46 -25.28 10.84
N ALA A 23 20.54 -25.02 11.59
CA ALA A 23 21.60 -24.14 11.13
C ALA A 23 22.39 -24.74 9.94
N PRO A 24 22.71 -23.96 8.89
CA PRO A 24 23.44 -24.47 7.74
C PRO A 24 24.83 -24.98 8.13
N SER A 25 25.23 -26.12 7.56
CA SER A 25 26.54 -26.72 7.84
C SER A 25 27.69 -25.80 7.42
N ALA A 26 28.84 -25.93 8.08
CA ALA A 26 30.03 -25.14 7.77
C ALA A 26 30.43 -25.25 6.29
N GLU A 27 30.30 -26.42 5.69
CA GLU A 27 30.55 -26.64 4.26
C GLU A 27 29.55 -25.90 3.35
N ALA A 28 28.28 -25.85 3.73
CA ALA A 28 27.27 -25.08 2.98
C ALA A 28 27.59 -23.58 3.03
N LEU A 29 27.99 -23.07 4.20
CA LEU A 29 28.46 -21.69 4.36
C LEU A 29 29.73 -21.41 3.53
N SER A 30 30.72 -22.32 3.52
CA SER A 30 31.90 -22.18 2.66
C SER A 30 31.57 -22.19 1.16
N ARG A 31 30.62 -23.03 0.72
CA ARG A 31 30.15 -23.02 -0.68
C ARG A 31 29.39 -21.75 -1.04
N MET A 32 28.63 -21.17 -0.10
CA MET A 32 27.99 -19.87 -0.30
C MET A 32 29.03 -18.75 -0.38
N ALA A 33 30.00 -18.72 0.55
CA ALA A 33 31.09 -17.74 0.56
C ALA A 33 31.94 -17.78 -0.72
N ALA A 34 32.23 -18.97 -1.25
CA ALA A 34 32.97 -19.16 -2.51
C ALA A 34 32.21 -18.68 -3.77
N ARG A 35 30.90 -18.42 -3.67
CA ARG A 35 30.08 -17.90 -4.79
C ARG A 35 29.83 -16.39 -4.68
N LEU A 36 30.22 -15.76 -3.56
CA LEU A 36 30.26 -14.31 -3.47
C LEU A 36 31.51 -13.80 -4.20
N PRO A 37 31.40 -12.82 -5.12
CA PRO A 37 32.59 -12.17 -5.66
C PRO A 37 33.33 -11.48 -4.51
N ALA A 38 34.65 -11.69 -4.43
CA ALA A 38 35.48 -10.93 -3.51
C ALA A 38 35.32 -9.43 -3.83
N GLY A 39 34.70 -8.69 -2.91
CA GLY A 39 34.58 -7.24 -3.03
C GLY A 39 35.98 -6.61 -3.11
N PRO A 40 36.12 -5.45 -3.78
CA PRO A 40 37.40 -4.75 -3.81
C PRO A 40 37.87 -4.48 -2.36
N PRO A 41 39.17 -4.60 -2.07
CA PRO A 41 39.68 -4.25 -0.74
C PRO A 41 39.33 -2.78 -0.44
N PRO A 42 39.07 -2.41 0.82
CA PRO A 42 38.78 -1.03 1.18
C PRO A 42 39.95 -0.14 0.75
N ALA A 43 39.67 0.83 -0.11
CA ALA A 43 40.67 1.78 -0.56
C ALA A 43 41.21 2.55 0.65
N GLY A 44 42.52 2.41 0.91
CA GLY A 44 43.20 3.19 1.93
C GLY A 44 43.11 4.69 1.64
N PRO A 45 43.21 5.56 2.67
CA PRO A 45 43.12 7.01 2.48
C PRO A 45 44.19 7.48 1.50
N GLY A 46 43.75 8.10 0.40
CA GLY A 46 44.62 8.48 -0.70
C GLY A 46 45.55 9.65 -0.37
N SER A 47 46.84 9.47 -0.62
CA SER A 47 47.80 10.58 -0.72
C SER A 47 47.77 11.15 -2.14
N GLY A 48 47.32 12.40 -2.27
CA GLY A 48 47.19 13.06 -3.57
C GLY A 48 48.51 13.68 -4.07
N THR A 49 48.93 13.25 -5.25
CA THR A 49 49.85 13.92 -6.18
C THR A 49 49.44 13.39 -7.57
N GLY A 50 48.93 14.14 -8.54
CA GLY A 50 49.34 15.46 -9.02
C GLY A 50 49.88 15.27 -10.45
N GLY A 51 49.32 15.93 -11.46
CA GLY A 51 49.78 15.81 -12.85
C GLY A 51 48.66 15.89 -13.89
N ALA A 52 48.87 16.69 -14.94
CA ALA A 52 47.89 16.94 -16.01
C ALA A 52 48.05 15.96 -17.19
N GLY A 53 46.97 15.75 -17.95
CA GLY A 53 46.98 14.97 -19.19
C GLY A 53 45.63 15.06 -19.92
N LEU A 54 45.65 15.42 -21.20
CA LEU A 54 44.45 15.62 -22.04
C LEU A 54 44.03 14.32 -22.75
N SER A 55 42.76 14.34 -23.19
CA SER A 55 42.12 13.52 -24.24
C SER A 55 41.93 12.01 -24.03
N GLY A 56 40.72 11.55 -24.36
CA GLY A 56 40.46 10.14 -24.73
C GLY A 56 39.29 9.45 -24.04
N LEU A 57 38.26 9.13 -24.84
CA LEU A 57 37.40 7.95 -24.74
C LEU A 57 36.47 7.79 -23.52
N ALA A 58 35.21 8.16 -23.77
CA ALA A 58 33.99 7.41 -23.45
C ALA A 58 34.04 6.32 -22.34
N LYS A 59 33.23 6.53 -21.30
CA LYS A 59 32.46 5.47 -20.63
C LYS A 59 31.19 6.04 -19.99
N LEU A 60 30.06 5.72 -20.61
CA LEU A 60 28.73 5.89 -20.03
C LEU A 60 28.60 4.83 -18.94
N ALA A 61 28.67 5.22 -17.67
CA ALA A 61 28.47 4.34 -16.52
C ALA A 61 27.23 4.78 -15.75
N LEU A 62 26.09 4.18 -16.10
CA LEU A 62 24.82 4.36 -15.42
C LEU A 62 24.92 3.76 -14.00
N ALA A 63 25.20 4.59 -13.00
CA ALA A 63 25.29 4.17 -11.61
C ALA A 63 23.90 4.03 -10.97
N VAL A 64 23.19 2.94 -11.26
CA VAL A 64 22.06 2.50 -10.41
C VAL A 64 22.62 1.81 -9.17
N GLY A 65 22.96 2.61 -8.15
CA GLY A 65 23.32 2.11 -6.84
C GLY A 65 22.09 1.59 -6.09
N ILE A 66 21.79 0.29 -6.18
CA ILE A 66 20.81 -0.35 -5.30
C ILE A 66 21.42 -0.43 -3.89
N SER A 67 21.05 0.54 -3.06
CA SER A 67 21.46 0.62 -1.66
C SER A 67 20.64 -0.35 -0.79
N VAL A 68 20.95 -1.65 -0.83
CA VAL A 68 20.48 -2.60 0.22
C VAL A 68 21.37 -2.45 1.45
N GLY A 69 21.13 -1.37 2.21
CA GLY A 69 21.80 -1.08 3.46
C GLY A 69 21.19 -1.82 4.64
N VAL A 70 21.80 -2.96 5.00
CA VAL A 70 21.95 -3.49 6.38
C VAL A 70 20.79 -3.23 7.35
N GLY A 71 19.84 -4.17 7.43
CA GLY A 71 18.88 -4.27 8.54
C GLY A 71 19.38 -5.17 9.66
N ALA A 72 20.33 -4.70 10.49
CA ALA A 72 20.82 -5.46 11.64
C ALA A 72 21.20 -4.55 12.83
N GLY A 73 20.52 -4.74 13.97
CA GLY A 73 20.84 -4.15 15.28
C GLY A 73 20.03 -2.89 15.63
N GLY A 74 19.12 -2.98 16.61
CA GLY A 74 18.40 -1.79 17.10
C GLY A 74 17.09 -1.95 17.86
N TYR A 75 16.72 -3.14 18.37
CA TYR A 75 15.58 -3.26 19.30
C TYR A 75 16.07 -3.42 20.74
N GLY A 76 16.14 -2.29 21.44
CA GLY A 76 16.44 -2.21 22.86
C GLY A 76 16.13 -0.81 23.40
N LEU A 77 15.54 -0.77 24.60
CA LEU A 77 15.16 0.43 25.35
C LEU A 77 13.95 1.22 24.82
N PHE A 78 12.74 0.77 25.19
CA PHE A 78 11.85 1.58 26.02
C PHE A 78 10.94 0.67 26.84
N GLY A 79 11.24 0.53 28.13
CA GLY A 79 10.27 0.05 29.11
C GLY A 79 9.31 1.20 29.43
N GLY A 80 8.02 0.90 29.56
CA GLY A 80 6.96 1.89 29.72
C GLY A 80 5.70 1.24 30.26
N GLU A 81 5.76 0.83 31.52
CA GLU A 81 4.68 0.15 32.23
C GLU A 81 3.47 1.08 32.43
N SER A 82 2.29 0.65 31.99
CA SER A 82 0.99 1.19 32.42
C SER A 82 -0.12 0.16 32.18
N ALA A 83 -0.71 -0.30 33.27
CA ALA A 83 -1.75 -1.33 33.31
C ALA A 83 -3.15 -0.78 32.90
N PRO A 84 -4.17 -1.62 32.66
CA PRO A 84 -5.40 -1.23 31.98
C PRO A 84 -6.42 -0.57 32.92
N SER A 85 -7.07 0.51 32.45
CA SER A 85 -8.24 1.09 33.11
C SER A 85 -9.54 0.55 32.50
N ALA A 86 -9.98 -0.62 32.98
CA ALA A 86 -11.37 -1.04 32.84
C ALA A 86 -12.21 -0.38 33.94
N ALA A 87 -13.18 0.45 33.57
CA ALA A 87 -14.19 0.97 34.49
C ALA A 87 -15.58 0.59 33.95
N SER A 88 -16.30 -0.20 34.74
CA SER A 88 -17.67 -0.65 34.49
C SER A 88 -18.66 0.15 35.34
N GLY A 89 -19.92 0.22 34.90
CA GLY A 89 -21.06 0.43 35.80
C GLY A 89 -21.58 1.87 35.89
N GLY A 90 -22.77 2.08 35.33
CA GLY A 90 -23.53 3.33 35.43
C GLY A 90 -24.94 3.13 34.88
N GLN A 91 -25.75 2.34 35.59
CA GLN A 91 -27.13 1.99 35.24
C GLN A 91 -28.10 2.87 36.04
N GLU A 92 -29.09 3.50 35.41
CA GLU A 92 -30.54 3.30 35.68
C GLU A 92 -31.45 4.20 34.82
N ALA A 93 -32.70 3.76 34.67
CA ALA A 93 -33.76 4.31 33.81
C ALA A 93 -34.80 5.05 34.69
N PRO A 94 -36.07 5.31 34.29
CA PRO A 94 -36.73 5.19 32.98
C PRO A 94 -37.61 6.42 32.58
N VAL A 95 -38.11 6.43 31.34
CA VAL A 95 -39.37 7.12 31.00
C VAL A 95 -40.25 6.24 30.08
N THR A 96 -41.57 6.37 30.28
CA THR A 96 -42.61 5.42 29.86
C THR A 96 -43.05 5.60 28.40
N VAL A 97 -43.52 4.50 27.78
CA VAL A 97 -44.06 4.42 26.41
C VAL A 97 -45.53 4.84 26.33
N ALA A 98 -45.93 5.57 25.27
CA ALA A 98 -47.31 5.61 24.76
C ALA A 98 -47.35 5.90 23.23
N PRO A 99 -48.37 5.43 22.47
CA PRO A 99 -48.32 5.27 21.01
C PRO A 99 -48.91 6.46 20.19
N PRO A 100 -48.75 6.48 18.84
CA PRO A 100 -49.15 7.60 17.99
C PRO A 100 -50.60 7.54 17.49
N PRO A 101 -51.27 8.69 17.27
CA PRO A 101 -52.43 8.81 16.39
C PRO A 101 -52.05 9.01 14.92
N VAL A 102 -52.86 8.46 14.01
CA VAL A 102 -52.81 8.69 12.56
C VAL A 102 -54.05 9.49 12.17
N GLU A 103 -53.89 10.57 11.39
CA GLU A 103 -55.01 11.21 10.66
C GLU A 103 -54.63 11.56 9.21
N GLU A 104 -55.65 11.62 8.36
CA GLU A 104 -55.59 11.51 6.90
C GLU A 104 -55.42 12.86 6.13
N PRO A 105 -55.13 12.83 4.81
CA PRO A 105 -54.75 14.03 4.04
C PRO A 105 -55.88 14.67 3.19
N LYS A 106 -55.55 15.88 2.65
CA LYS A 106 -56.17 16.67 1.53
C LYS A 106 -57.11 17.82 1.96
N PRO A 107 -57.35 18.87 1.13
CA PRO A 107 -56.85 19.13 -0.24
C PRO A 107 -56.18 20.52 -0.48
N VAL A 108 -55.62 20.68 -1.69
CA VAL A 108 -55.12 21.94 -2.32
C VAL A 108 -56.18 22.52 -3.27
N ALA A 109 -56.25 23.80 -3.69
CA ALA A 109 -55.50 25.07 -3.49
C ALA A 109 -56.51 26.23 -3.81
N PRO A 110 -56.23 27.40 -4.47
CA PRO A 110 -55.01 28.22 -4.69
C PRO A 110 -55.18 29.76 -4.45
N SER A 111 -54.08 30.54 -4.46
CA SER A 111 -53.90 31.85 -5.17
C SER A 111 -53.02 32.91 -4.48
N ALA A 112 -51.85 33.18 -5.08
CA ALA A 112 -51.29 34.51 -5.42
C ALA A 112 -50.83 35.48 -4.26
N PRO A 113 -50.13 36.62 -4.53
CA PRO A 113 -48.72 36.70 -4.08
C PRO A 113 -48.23 38.02 -3.42
N ALA A 114 -47.44 37.88 -2.33
CA ALA A 114 -46.39 38.81 -1.84
C ALA A 114 -46.82 40.27 -1.41
N PRO A 115 -45.95 41.09 -0.77
CA PRO A 115 -44.59 40.85 -0.26
C PRO A 115 -44.37 41.28 1.23
N GLU A 116 -43.10 41.39 1.63
CA GLU A 116 -42.56 42.20 2.74
C GLU A 116 -42.87 41.82 4.21
N ALA A 117 -41.92 41.11 4.82
CA ALA A 117 -41.61 41.22 6.25
C ALA A 117 -40.09 41.17 6.46
N VAL A 118 -39.50 42.36 6.62
CA VAL A 118 -38.12 42.70 7.01
C VAL A 118 -37.23 41.55 7.53
N GLU A 119 -36.17 41.29 6.77
CA GLU A 119 -35.03 40.46 7.16
C GLU A 119 -34.27 41.12 8.32
N ALA A 120 -34.19 40.43 9.46
CA ALA A 120 -33.49 40.93 10.64
C ALA A 120 -31.97 40.78 10.44
N GLU A 121 -31.27 41.91 10.31
CA GLU A 121 -29.80 41.96 10.17
C GLU A 121 -29.11 41.25 11.35
N LYS A 122 -28.58 40.06 11.09
CA LYS A 122 -27.69 39.35 12.01
C LYS A 122 -26.29 39.99 11.91
N PRO A 123 -25.62 40.33 13.03
CA PRO A 123 -24.34 41.05 12.99
C PRO A 123 -23.29 40.37 12.10
N ALA A 124 -22.68 41.14 11.22
CA ALA A 124 -21.63 40.70 10.32
C ALA A 124 -20.42 40.19 11.13
N GLN A 125 -20.22 38.88 11.13
CA GLN A 125 -18.97 38.27 11.58
C GLN A 125 -17.90 38.57 10.51
N PRO A 126 -16.68 39.02 10.87
CA PRO A 126 -15.65 39.32 9.89
C PRO A 126 -15.38 38.13 8.97
N GLU A 127 -15.55 38.33 7.66
CA GLU A 127 -15.28 37.30 6.67
C GLU A 127 -13.79 36.93 6.72
N ALA A 128 -13.50 35.73 7.21
CA ALA A 128 -12.19 35.13 7.03
C ALA A 128 -11.92 35.02 5.51
N PRO A 129 -10.71 35.33 5.04
CA PRO A 129 -10.40 35.26 3.61
C PRO A 129 -10.73 33.86 3.09
N PRO A 130 -11.28 33.73 1.87
CA PRO A 130 -11.76 32.45 1.37
C PRO A 130 -10.61 31.45 1.38
N HIS A 131 -10.68 30.49 2.31
CA HIS A 131 -9.79 29.34 2.34
C HIS A 131 -9.91 28.68 0.97
N LYS A 132 -8.89 28.82 0.13
CA LYS A 132 -8.82 28.16 -1.17
C LYS A 132 -9.08 26.68 -0.92
N ALA A 133 -10.26 26.20 -1.33
CA ALA A 133 -10.68 24.84 -1.08
C ALA A 133 -9.60 23.93 -1.65
N ASN A 134 -8.82 23.31 -0.76
CA ASN A 134 -7.59 22.65 -1.15
C ASN A 134 -7.98 21.40 -1.93
N LYS A 135 -7.94 21.50 -3.27
CA LYS A 135 -8.40 20.44 -4.15
C LYS A 135 -7.67 19.16 -3.75
N PRO A 136 -8.38 18.07 -3.41
CA PRO A 136 -7.72 16.87 -2.89
C PRO A 136 -6.64 16.43 -3.86
N ALA A 137 -5.43 16.25 -3.33
CA ALA A 137 -4.27 15.86 -4.11
C ALA A 137 -4.55 14.54 -4.84
N ALA A 138 -4.00 14.39 -6.05
CA ALA A 138 -4.16 13.14 -6.79
C ALA A 138 -3.55 11.98 -5.98
N PRO A 139 -4.24 10.82 -5.87
CA PRO A 139 -3.71 9.67 -5.16
C PRO A 139 -2.46 9.15 -5.88
N SER A 140 -1.43 8.76 -5.13
CA SER A 140 -0.17 8.30 -5.71
C SER A 140 -0.34 7.05 -6.56
N GLU A 141 0.56 6.89 -7.54
CA GLU A 141 0.58 5.75 -8.47
C GLU A 141 0.52 4.40 -7.74
N ALA A 142 1.38 4.23 -6.72
CA ALA A 142 1.42 3.05 -5.87
C ALA A 142 0.11 2.81 -5.09
N ALA A 143 -0.53 3.85 -4.56
CA ALA A 143 -1.79 3.71 -3.82
C ALA A 143 -2.94 3.22 -4.74
N ILE A 144 -2.95 3.65 -6.00
CA ILE A 144 -3.94 3.17 -6.99
C ILE A 144 -3.75 1.68 -7.27
N LEU A 145 -2.51 1.21 -7.50
CA LEU A 145 -2.24 -0.21 -7.80
C LEU A 145 -2.30 -1.12 -6.58
N GLU A 146 -2.02 -0.62 -5.39
CA GLU A 146 -2.18 -1.36 -4.12
C GLU A 146 -3.68 -1.55 -3.80
N ARG A 147 -4.54 -0.56 -4.06
CA ARG A 147 -6.00 -0.76 -4.11
C ARG A 147 -6.43 -1.74 -5.20
N ALA A 148 -5.87 -1.66 -6.41
CA ALA A 148 -6.23 -2.56 -7.51
C ALA A 148 -5.93 -4.02 -7.17
N ARG A 149 -4.72 -4.31 -6.64
CA ARG A 149 -4.32 -5.64 -6.16
C ARG A 149 -5.22 -6.18 -5.06
N ARG A 150 -5.50 -5.38 -4.02
CA ARG A 150 -6.43 -5.78 -2.94
C ARG A 150 -7.86 -6.04 -3.45
N SER A 151 -8.22 -5.48 -4.60
CA SER A 151 -9.52 -5.68 -5.22
C SER A 151 -9.61 -6.95 -6.07
N LEU A 152 -8.50 -7.47 -6.63
CA LEU A 152 -8.51 -8.59 -7.60
C LEU A 152 -9.41 -9.75 -7.15
N GLY A 153 -9.06 -10.45 -6.08
CA GLY A 153 -9.79 -11.65 -5.63
C GLY A 153 -11.20 -11.43 -5.03
N LYS A 154 -11.70 -10.19 -4.95
CA LYS A 154 -13.03 -9.87 -4.38
C LYS A 154 -13.94 -9.09 -5.34
N ASN A 155 -13.33 -8.26 -6.18
CA ASN A 155 -13.98 -7.42 -7.18
C ASN A 155 -13.01 -7.19 -8.36
N PRO A 156 -12.87 -8.19 -9.27
CA PRO A 156 -12.04 -8.07 -10.46
C PRO A 156 -12.41 -6.86 -11.33
N ALA A 157 -13.70 -6.51 -11.42
CA ALA A 157 -14.16 -5.31 -12.14
C ALA A 157 -13.63 -4.01 -11.51
N GLY A 158 -13.61 -3.94 -10.18
CA GLY A 158 -13.01 -2.83 -9.42
C GLY A 158 -11.49 -2.74 -9.58
N ALA A 159 -10.80 -3.88 -9.66
CA ALA A 159 -9.37 -3.93 -9.98
C ALA A 159 -9.08 -3.37 -11.39
N LEU A 160 -9.85 -3.82 -12.39
CA LEU A 160 -9.75 -3.32 -13.76
C LEU A 160 -10.06 -1.82 -13.84
N ALA A 161 -11.12 -1.34 -13.18
CA ALA A 161 -11.43 0.09 -13.11
C ALA A 161 -10.30 0.91 -12.47
N ALA A 162 -9.65 0.40 -11.41
CA ALA A 162 -8.50 1.05 -10.79
C ALA A 162 -7.28 1.13 -11.74
N THR A 163 -7.03 0.12 -12.57
CA THR A 163 -5.97 0.20 -13.60
C THR A 163 -6.30 1.20 -14.72
N GLN A 164 -7.57 1.35 -15.09
CA GLN A 164 -8.01 2.38 -16.04
C GLN A 164 -7.86 3.79 -15.46
N GLU A 165 -8.23 3.99 -14.19
CA GLU A 165 -8.00 5.24 -13.46
C GLU A 165 -6.51 5.60 -13.42
N HIS A 166 -5.65 4.63 -13.13
CA HIS A 166 -4.20 4.80 -13.21
C HIS A 166 -3.74 5.20 -14.61
N LYS A 167 -4.22 4.55 -15.68
CA LYS A 167 -3.83 4.93 -17.06
C LYS A 167 -4.23 6.37 -17.39
N ARG A 168 -5.34 6.86 -16.83
CA ARG A 168 -5.80 8.25 -17.01
C ARG A 168 -4.99 9.27 -16.21
N LEU A 169 -4.58 8.95 -14.98
CA LEU A 169 -3.82 9.86 -14.10
C LEU A 169 -2.30 9.80 -14.38
N TYR A 170 -1.80 8.62 -14.73
CA TYR A 170 -0.40 8.28 -14.92
C TYR A 170 -0.23 7.46 -16.21
N PRO A 171 -0.43 8.07 -17.41
CA PRO A 171 -0.28 7.36 -18.68
C PRO A 171 1.15 6.84 -18.85
N ASN A 172 2.14 7.67 -18.53
CA ASN A 172 3.58 7.38 -18.57
C ASN A 172 4.15 7.11 -17.15
N GLY A 173 3.35 6.49 -16.27
CA GLY A 173 3.74 6.18 -14.90
C GLY A 173 4.82 5.10 -14.81
N VAL A 174 5.62 5.10 -13.73
CA VAL A 174 6.74 4.15 -13.58
C VAL A 174 6.27 2.73 -13.25
N LEU A 175 5.04 2.57 -12.77
CA LEU A 175 4.38 1.31 -12.49
C LEU A 175 3.44 0.89 -13.64
N ALA A 176 3.62 1.45 -14.84
CA ALA A 176 2.84 1.09 -16.03
C ALA A 176 2.83 -0.43 -16.31
N GLN A 177 3.97 -1.12 -16.17
CA GLN A 177 4.02 -2.58 -16.37
C GLN A 177 3.16 -3.33 -15.34
N GLU A 178 3.24 -2.94 -14.07
CA GLU A 178 2.46 -3.55 -12.99
C GLU A 178 0.95 -3.33 -13.18
N ARG A 179 0.55 -2.13 -13.65
CA ARG A 179 -0.83 -1.83 -14.06
C ARG A 179 -1.32 -2.80 -15.14
N GLU A 180 -0.50 -3.13 -16.13
CA GLU A 180 -0.88 -4.06 -17.20
C GLU A 180 -1.07 -5.49 -16.68
N VAL A 181 -0.17 -6.00 -15.84
CA VAL A 181 -0.31 -7.33 -15.20
C VAL A 181 -1.62 -7.43 -14.43
N ILE A 182 -1.94 -6.42 -13.60
CA ILE A 182 -3.19 -6.38 -12.83
C ILE A 182 -4.41 -6.32 -13.75
N ALA A 183 -4.34 -5.60 -14.88
CA ALA A 183 -5.44 -5.52 -15.84
C ALA A 183 -5.67 -6.86 -16.55
N ILE A 184 -4.62 -7.58 -16.94
CA ILE A 184 -4.70 -8.91 -17.56
C ILE A 184 -5.28 -9.93 -16.56
N GLU A 185 -4.80 -9.94 -15.32
CA GLU A 185 -5.33 -10.83 -14.26
C GLU A 185 -6.80 -10.54 -13.95
N ALA A 186 -7.19 -9.26 -13.88
CA ALA A 186 -8.59 -8.86 -13.70
C ALA A 186 -9.48 -9.31 -14.88
N LEU A 187 -9.01 -9.17 -16.14
CA LEU A 187 -9.75 -9.63 -17.32
C LEU A 187 -9.92 -11.16 -17.33
N LYS A 188 -8.89 -11.91 -16.93
CA LYS A 188 -8.95 -13.38 -16.80
C LYS A 188 -9.96 -13.80 -15.72
N GLN A 189 -9.93 -13.18 -14.54
CA GLN A 189 -10.90 -13.45 -13.47
C GLN A 189 -12.34 -13.06 -13.86
N LEU A 190 -12.53 -12.05 -14.72
CA LEU A 190 -13.80 -11.69 -15.33
C LEU A 190 -14.23 -12.62 -16.50
N LYS A 191 -13.45 -13.66 -16.82
CA LYS A 191 -13.66 -14.56 -17.97
C LYS A 191 -13.71 -13.84 -19.33
N ARG A 192 -13.04 -12.68 -19.45
CA ARG A 192 -12.89 -11.87 -20.67
C ARG A 192 -11.62 -12.26 -21.43
N GLU A 193 -11.54 -13.53 -21.83
CA GLU A 193 -10.27 -14.14 -22.29
C GLU A 193 -9.66 -13.47 -23.52
N GLY A 194 -10.47 -13.09 -24.51
CA GLY A 194 -9.97 -12.44 -25.73
C GLY A 194 -9.28 -11.10 -25.45
N GLU A 195 -9.82 -10.34 -24.49
CA GLU A 195 -9.21 -9.08 -24.05
C GLU A 195 -7.97 -9.31 -23.18
N ALA A 196 -7.96 -10.36 -22.35
CA ALA A 196 -6.77 -10.73 -21.58
C ALA A 196 -5.60 -11.12 -22.50
N LYS A 197 -5.86 -11.96 -23.52
CA LYS A 197 -4.89 -12.41 -24.53
C LYS A 197 -4.35 -11.25 -25.36
N SER A 198 -5.24 -10.46 -25.98
CA SER A 198 -4.83 -9.29 -26.77
C SER A 198 -4.01 -8.28 -25.96
N ARG A 199 -4.31 -8.12 -24.67
CA ARG A 199 -3.54 -7.23 -23.78
C ARG A 199 -2.20 -7.84 -23.35
N ALA A 200 -2.11 -9.15 -23.20
CA ALA A 200 -0.84 -9.86 -22.96
C ALA A 200 0.08 -9.81 -24.20
N GLU A 201 -0.44 -10.07 -25.40
CA GLU A 201 0.30 -9.92 -26.68
C GLU A 201 0.86 -8.50 -26.85
N SER A 202 0.06 -7.48 -26.47
CA SER A 202 0.49 -6.09 -26.46
C SER A 202 1.60 -5.84 -25.42
N PHE A 203 1.45 -6.39 -24.21
CA PHE A 203 2.45 -6.31 -23.15
C PHE A 203 3.78 -6.97 -23.56
N GLU A 204 3.73 -8.16 -24.16
CA GLU A 204 4.90 -8.88 -24.65
C GLU A 204 5.65 -8.09 -25.73
N THR A 205 4.91 -7.44 -26.64
CA THR A 205 5.45 -6.60 -27.71
C THR A 205 6.05 -5.29 -27.18
N GLU A 206 5.38 -4.63 -26.23
CA GLU A 206 5.83 -3.35 -25.66
C GLU A 206 6.95 -3.51 -24.62
N HIS A 207 7.04 -4.67 -23.95
CA HIS A 207 7.93 -4.91 -22.81
C HIS A 207 8.65 -6.28 -22.87
N PRO A 208 9.34 -6.62 -23.98
CA PRO A 208 9.88 -7.97 -24.23
C PRO A 208 10.80 -8.49 -23.11
N GLU A 209 11.63 -7.63 -22.52
CA GLU A 209 12.58 -7.98 -21.45
C GLU A 209 12.02 -7.80 -20.02
N SER A 210 10.69 -7.64 -19.85
CA SER A 210 10.10 -7.41 -18.52
C SER A 210 10.26 -8.61 -17.58
N ALA A 211 10.55 -8.34 -16.30
CA ALA A 211 10.51 -9.34 -15.25
C ALA A 211 9.10 -9.95 -15.05
N HIS A 212 8.04 -9.30 -15.55
CA HIS A 212 6.66 -9.76 -15.42
C HIS A 212 6.20 -10.77 -16.48
N GLN A 213 6.98 -11.03 -17.54
CA GLN A 213 6.57 -11.91 -18.65
C GLN A 213 6.03 -13.27 -18.17
N ARG A 214 6.81 -13.99 -17.35
CA ARG A 214 6.40 -15.29 -16.77
C ARG A 214 5.12 -15.22 -15.93
N LYS A 215 4.80 -14.07 -15.33
CA LYS A 215 3.54 -13.90 -14.59
C LYS A 215 2.38 -13.66 -15.56
N VAL A 216 2.57 -12.87 -16.61
CA VAL A 216 1.56 -12.68 -17.67
C VAL A 216 1.21 -14.00 -18.36
N GLU A 217 2.21 -14.79 -18.75
CA GLU A 217 2.06 -16.14 -19.30
C GLU A 217 1.24 -17.03 -18.36
N SER A 218 1.63 -17.17 -17.08
CA SER A 218 0.91 -17.99 -16.10
C SER A 218 -0.55 -17.58 -15.86
N ILE A 219 -0.89 -16.29 -16.04
CA ILE A 219 -2.29 -15.82 -15.91
C ILE A 219 -3.16 -16.32 -17.06
N LEU A 220 -2.60 -16.53 -18.25
CA LEU A 220 -3.37 -17.01 -19.40
C LEU A 220 -3.65 -18.51 -19.32
N GLU A 221 -2.81 -19.28 -18.63
CA GLU A 221 -2.86 -20.74 -18.51
C GLU A 221 -3.87 -21.28 -17.47
N GLU A 222 -4.26 -20.48 -16.45
CA GLU A 222 -5.26 -20.85 -15.41
C GLU A 222 -6.73 -20.96 -15.88
#